data_AF-A0A7S1LVV2-F1
#
_entry.id   AF-A0A7S1LVV2-F1
#
_cell.length_a   1.000
_cell.length_b   1.000
_cell.length_c   1.000
_cell.angle_alpha   90.00
_cell.angle_beta   90.00
_cell.angle_gamma   90.00
#
_symmetry.space_group_name_H-M   'P 1'
#
loop_
_entity.id
_entity.type
_entity.pdbx_description
1 polymer ?
#
loop_
_entity_poly.entity_id
_entity_poly.type
_entity_poly.pdbx_seq_one_letter_code
_entity_poly.pdbx_strand_id
1 'polypeptide(L)'
;EDSRVSTMTCCDGNQECLKAVRKNIRRGAKLIKICASGGVLTEIDNPFHQQFSDEELRTIAEEAQRNELLVAAHCHGKPGIMAALRAGAGTIEHGSFLDDE
;
A
#
# COMPACT_ATOMS: atom_id res chain seq x y z
N GLU A 1 -0.64 24.82 -10.59
CA GLU A 1 -1.06 23.58 -9.92
C GLU A 1 0.01 22.54 -10.15
N ASP A 2 0.66 22.09 -9.09
CA ASP A 2 1.73 21.11 -9.21
C ASP A 2 1.13 19.73 -9.50
N SER A 3 1.20 19.30 -10.76
CA SER A 3 0.69 18.02 -11.24
C SER A 3 1.43 16.80 -10.67
N ARG A 4 2.42 17.02 -9.78
CA ARG A 4 3.20 15.97 -9.11
C ARG A 4 2.50 15.35 -7.89
N VAL A 5 1.44 15.97 -7.35
CA VAL A 5 0.66 15.37 -6.26
C VAL A 5 -0.37 14.42 -6.88
N SER A 6 -0.05 13.13 -6.89
CA SER A 6 -0.99 12.09 -7.32
C SER A 6 -2.06 11.93 -6.24
N THR A 7 -3.31 12.27 -6.55
CA THR A 7 -4.47 11.94 -5.71
C THR A 7 -4.53 10.42 -5.52
N MET A 8 -4.85 9.98 -4.30
CA MET A 8 -5.05 8.57 -3.98
C MET A 8 -6.00 7.93 -5.00
N THR A 9 -5.58 6.81 -5.58
CA THR A 9 -6.31 6.11 -6.65
C THR A 9 -6.86 4.81 -6.08
N CYS A 10 -8.17 4.61 -6.16
CA CYS A 10 -8.80 3.32 -5.88
C CYS A 10 -8.44 2.34 -7.01
N CYS A 11 -8.11 1.12 -6.65
CA CYS A 11 -7.86 0.04 -7.60
C CYS A 11 -8.20 -1.29 -6.94
N ASP A 12 -8.93 -2.13 -7.66
CA ASP A 12 -9.41 -3.42 -7.16
C ASP A 12 -9.04 -4.53 -8.14
N GLY A 13 -8.45 -5.60 -7.61
CA GLY A 13 -7.86 -6.69 -8.38
C GLY A 13 -6.45 -6.41 -8.88
N ASN A 14 -5.69 -7.49 -9.09
CA ASN A 14 -4.28 -7.46 -9.49
C ASN A 14 -4.01 -6.58 -10.72
N GLN A 15 -4.89 -6.62 -11.73
CA GLN A 15 -4.69 -5.86 -12.97
C GLN A 15 -4.83 -4.35 -12.76
N GLU A 16 -5.78 -3.91 -11.94
CA GLU A 16 -5.93 -2.49 -11.64
C GLU A 16 -4.81 -1.99 -10.75
N CYS A 17 -4.42 -2.78 -9.75
CA CYS A 17 -3.26 -2.49 -8.89
C CYS A 17 -1.98 -2.32 -9.71
N LEU A 18 -1.69 -3.26 -10.61
CA LEU A 18 -0.55 -3.20 -11.52
C LEU A 18 -0.57 -1.93 -12.39
N LYS A 19 -1.74 -1.61 -12.96
CA LYS A 19 -1.93 -0.42 -13.78
C LYS A 19 -1.73 0.86 -12.96
N ALA A 20 -2.22 0.92 -11.73
CA ALA A 20 -2.07 2.05 -10.83
C ALA A 20 -0.60 2.30 -10.46
N VAL A 21 0.14 1.25 -10.12
CA VAL A 21 1.59 1.33 -9.85
C VAL A 21 2.33 1.88 -11.06
N ARG A 22 2.18 1.26 -12.24
CA ARG A 22 2.83 1.71 -13.48
C ARG A 22 2.52 3.15 -13.84
N LYS A 23 1.27 3.58 -13.61
CA LYS A 23 0.83 4.96 -13.87
C LYS A 23 1.54 5.94 -12.94
N ASN A 24 1.67 5.63 -11.65
CA ASN A 24 2.37 6.48 -10.69
C ASN A 24 3.88 6.54 -10.98
N ILE A 25 4.51 5.40 -11.33
CA ILE A 25 5.92 5.36 -11.75
C ILE A 25 6.15 6.25 -12.98
N ARG A 26 5.29 6.14 -14.00
CA ARG A 26 5.37 7.00 -15.21
C ARG A 26 5.22 8.49 -14.90
N ARG A 27 4.52 8.83 -13.81
CA ARG A 27 4.36 10.21 -13.31
C ARG A 27 5.54 10.68 -12.46
N GLY A 28 6.57 9.85 -12.29
CA GLY A 28 7.79 10.20 -11.55
C GLY A 28 7.74 9.88 -10.06
N ALA A 29 6.83 9.00 -9.63
CA ALA A 29 6.80 8.53 -8.24
C ALA A 29 8.16 7.95 -7.82
N LYS A 30 8.58 8.24 -6.58
CA LYS A 30 9.83 7.76 -5.98
C LYS A 30 9.64 6.62 -4.99
N LEU A 31 8.38 6.35 -4.66
CA LEU A 31 7.90 5.23 -3.87
C LEU A 31 6.42 5.02 -4.19
N ILE A 32 5.88 3.88 -3.80
CA ILE A 32 4.44 3.60 -3.88
C ILE A 32 3.88 3.60 -2.47
N LYS A 33 2.83 4.39 -2.24
CA LYS A 33 2.11 4.45 -0.96
C LYS A 33 0.77 3.73 -1.09
N ILE A 34 0.47 2.82 -0.17
CA ILE A 34 -0.79 2.08 -0.11
C ILE A 34 -1.46 2.18 1.27
N CYS A 35 -2.76 1.88 1.31
CA CYS A 35 -3.53 1.64 2.53
C CYS A 35 -3.79 0.14 2.65
N ALA A 36 -3.05 -0.54 3.53
CA ALA A 36 -3.16 -2.00 3.72
C ALA A 36 -3.94 -2.37 5.01
N SER A 37 -4.46 -1.37 5.71
CA SER A 37 -5.55 -1.51 6.69
C SER A 37 -6.52 -0.35 6.54
N GLY A 38 -7.66 -0.42 7.24
CA GLY A 38 -8.49 0.75 7.45
C GLY A 38 -7.77 1.87 8.21
N GLY A 39 -8.35 3.07 8.17
CA GLY A 39 -7.79 4.28 8.78
C GLY A 39 -8.54 4.72 10.04
N VAL A 40 -7.92 5.62 10.81
CA VAL A 40 -8.54 6.22 12.02
C VAL A 40 -9.55 7.32 11.65
N LEU A 41 -9.35 7.98 10.51
CA LEU A 41 -10.14 9.13 10.08
C LEU A 41 -11.20 8.78 9.03
N THR A 42 -11.24 7.53 8.59
CA THR A 42 -12.19 7.01 7.61
C THR A 42 -13.48 6.58 8.31
N GLU A 43 -14.63 6.86 7.70
CA GLU A 43 -15.93 6.69 8.38
C GLU A 43 -16.40 5.23 8.47
N ILE A 44 -15.99 4.39 7.52
CA ILE A 44 -16.62 3.07 7.29
C ILE A 44 -15.68 1.89 7.56
N ASP A 45 -14.38 2.04 7.28
CA ASP A 45 -13.44 0.93 7.45
C ASP A 45 -12.95 0.81 8.90
N ASN A 46 -12.26 -0.29 9.19
CA ASN A 46 -11.76 -0.59 10.54
C ASN A 46 -10.23 -0.65 10.53
N PRO A 47 -9.53 0.12 11.39
CA PRO A 47 -8.08 0.08 11.52
C PRO A 47 -7.47 -1.30 11.76
N PHE A 48 -8.21 -2.23 12.35
CA PHE A 48 -7.74 -3.58 12.63
C PHE A 48 -7.79 -4.51 11.40
N HIS A 49 -8.61 -4.19 10.40
CA HIS A 49 -8.85 -5.07 9.28
C HIS A 49 -7.84 -4.80 8.15
N GLN A 50 -7.29 -5.88 7.59
CA GLN A 50 -6.49 -5.84 6.37
C GLN A 50 -7.33 -5.28 5.20
N GLN A 51 -6.72 -4.40 4.42
CA GLN A 51 -7.18 -3.99 3.09
C GLN A 51 -6.23 -4.54 2.02
N PHE A 52 -6.76 -4.78 0.83
CA PHE A 52 -6.17 -5.60 -0.23
C PHE A 52 -6.01 -7.09 0.14
N SER A 53 -6.14 -7.95 -0.87
CA SER A 53 -5.76 -9.35 -0.77
C SER A 53 -4.23 -9.51 -0.78
N ASP A 54 -3.74 -10.67 -0.34
CA ASP A 54 -2.30 -10.96 -0.37
C ASP A 54 -1.75 -10.96 -1.82
N GLU A 55 -2.56 -11.37 -2.80
CA GLU A 55 -2.21 -11.31 -4.22
C GLU A 55 -2.09 -9.87 -4.75
N GLU A 56 -2.98 -8.98 -4.33
CA GLU A 56 -2.94 -7.57 -4.73
C GLU A 56 -1.72 -6.88 -4.12
N LEU A 57 -1.46 -7.10 -2.83
CA LEU A 57 -0.28 -6.57 -2.14
C LEU A 57 1.01 -7.06 -2.80
N ARG A 58 1.11 -8.35 -3.11
CA ARG A 58 2.25 -8.92 -3.84
C ARG A 58 2.40 -8.28 -5.22
N THR A 59 1.30 -8.14 -5.96
CA THR A 59 1.33 -7.52 -7.31
C THR A 59 1.89 -6.10 -7.25
N ILE A 60 1.48 -5.32 -6.24
CA ILE A 60 1.96 -3.95 -6.03
C ILE A 60 3.45 -3.94 -5.71
N ALA A 61 3.87 -4.78 -4.75
CA ALA A 61 5.25 -4.84 -4.29
C ALA A 61 6.21 -5.32 -5.38
N GLU A 62 5.86 -6.37 -6.11
CA GLU A 62 6.68 -6.90 -7.20
C GLU A 62 6.87 -5.89 -8.34
N GLU A 63 5.83 -5.14 -8.72
CA GLU A 63 5.97 -4.11 -9.77
C GLU A 63 6.74 -2.88 -9.28
N ALA A 64 6.57 -2.47 -8.02
CA ALA A 64 7.38 -1.40 -7.42
C ALA A 64 8.87 -1.80 -7.38
N GLN A 65 9.17 -3.00 -6.89
CA GLN A 65 10.52 -3.55 -6.81
C GLN A 65 11.18 -3.71 -8.18
N ARG A 66 10.42 -4.12 -9.21
CA ARG A 66 10.90 -4.19 -10.60
C ARG A 66 11.43 -2.85 -11.12
N ASN A 67 10.97 -1.75 -10.54
CA ASN A 67 11.41 -0.39 -10.85
C ASN A 67 12.28 0.22 -9.73
N GLU A 68 12.84 -0.62 -8.86
CA GLU A 68 13.72 -0.24 -7.75
C GLU A 68 13.08 0.75 -6.76
N LEU A 69 11.75 0.70 -6.62
CA LEU A 69 11.01 1.55 -5.69
C LEU A 69 10.53 0.75 -4.46
N LEU A 70 10.46 1.45 -3.33
CA LEU A 70 9.88 0.92 -2.10
C LEU A 70 8.35 1.06 -2.11
N VAL A 71 7.69 0.15 -1.39
CA VAL A 71 6.28 0.30 -0.99
C VAL A 71 6.22 0.73 0.47
N ALA A 72 5.53 1.84 0.74
CA ALA A 72 5.16 2.29 2.07
C ALA A 72 3.69 1.88 2.33
N ALA A 73 3.44 1.12 3.40
CA ALA A 73 2.10 0.61 3.71
C ALA A 73 1.51 1.34 4.91
N HIS A 74 0.35 1.97 4.76
CA HIS A 74 -0.43 2.45 5.92
C HIS A 74 -1.07 1.24 6.58
N CYS A 75 -0.68 0.97 7.82
CA CYS A 75 -1.20 -0.13 8.60
C CYS A 75 -1.32 0.27 10.08
N HIS A 76 -2.50 0.07 10.65
CA HIS A 76 -2.68 0.07 12.09
C HIS A 76 -2.67 -1.36 12.65
N GLY A 77 -3.63 -2.19 12.21
CA GLY A 77 -3.83 -3.55 12.74
C GLY A 77 -2.79 -4.58 12.28
N LYS A 78 -2.46 -5.52 13.18
CA LYS A 78 -1.52 -6.62 12.92
C LYS A 78 -1.80 -7.41 11.63
N PRO A 79 -3.05 -7.75 11.24
CA PRO A 79 -3.30 -8.46 9.99
C PRO A 79 -2.74 -7.73 8.76
N GLY A 80 -3.02 -6.42 8.65
CA GLY A 80 -2.52 -5.58 7.56
C GLY A 80 -1.00 -5.39 7.61
N ILE A 81 -0.43 -5.20 8.81
CA ILE A 81 1.03 -5.12 9.01
C ILE A 81 1.70 -6.39 8.46
N MET A 82 1.26 -7.56 8.92
CA MET A 82 1.88 -8.83 8.54
C MET A 82 1.69 -9.13 7.06
N ALA A 83 0.54 -8.80 6.47
CA ALA A 83 0.31 -8.97 5.04
C ALA A 83 1.23 -8.06 4.21
N ALA A 84 1.38 -6.80 4.59
CA ALA A 84 2.29 -5.86 3.93
C ALA A 84 3.75 -6.33 4.03
N LEU A 85 4.20 -6.79 5.19
CA LEU A 85 5.55 -7.35 5.38
C LEU A 85 5.77 -8.59 4.51
N ARG A 86 4.83 -9.54 4.49
CA ARG A 86 4.91 -10.75 3.64
C ARG A 86 4.97 -10.41 2.15
N ALA A 87 4.26 -9.37 1.73
CA ALA A 87 4.28 -8.90 0.35
C ALA A 87 5.59 -8.21 -0.04
N GLY A 88 6.41 -7.79 0.93
CA GLY A 88 7.67 -7.08 0.69
C GLY A 88 7.56 -5.56 0.78
N ALA A 89 6.63 -5.03 1.57
CA ALA A 89 6.61 -3.61 1.89
C ALA A 89 7.94 -3.19 2.54
N GLY A 90 8.49 -2.06 2.10
CA GLY A 90 9.76 -1.53 2.61
C GLY A 90 9.60 -0.73 3.91
N THR A 91 8.43 -0.11 4.11
CA THR A 91 8.10 0.61 5.34
C THR A 91 6.66 0.35 5.77
N ILE A 92 6.44 0.32 7.09
CA ILE A 92 5.12 0.31 7.72
C ILE A 92 4.90 1.69 8.34
N GLU A 93 3.82 2.35 7.93
CA GLU A 93 3.41 3.63 8.49
C GLU A 93 2.39 3.43 9.60
N HIS A 94 2.51 4.22 10.67
CA HIS A 94 1.78 4.14 11.95
C HIS A 94 2.17 2.96 12.84
N GLY A 95 1.94 1.71 12.39
CA GLY A 95 2.31 0.52 13.17
C GLY A 95 1.70 0.48 14.58
N SER A 96 0.49 1.03 14.75
CA SER A 96 -0.08 1.31 16.08
C SER A 96 -0.30 0.06 16.93
N PHE A 97 -0.45 -1.11 16.31
CA PHE A 97 -0.64 -2.40 16.98
C PHE A 97 0.47 -3.39 16.63
N LEU A 98 1.71 -2.91 16.45
CA LEU A 98 2.90 -3.75 16.44
C LEU A 98 3.08 -4.44 17.80
N ASP A 99 3.64 -5.64 17.78
CA ASP A 99 4.08 -6.38 18.95
C ASP A 99 5.53 -6.88 18.76
N ASP A 100 6.00 -7.75 19.65
CA ASP A 100 7.40 -8.20 19.66
C ASP A 100 7.77 -9.15 18.51
N GLU A 101 6.80 -9.65 17.74
CA GLU A 101 7.02 -10.48 16.53
C GLU A 101 7.48 -9.63 15.35
#